data_AF-A0A537IMV4-F1
#
_entry.id   AF-A0A537IMV4-F1
#
_cell.length_a   1.000
_cell.length_b   1.000
_cell.length_c   1.000
_cell.angle_alpha   90.00
_cell.angle_beta   90.00
_cell.angle_gamma   90.00
#
_symmetry.space_group_name_H-M   'P 1'
#
loop_
_entity.id
_entity.type
_entity.pdbx_description
1 polymer ?
#
loop_
_entity_poly.entity_id
_entity_poly.type
_entity_poly.pdbx_seq_one_letter_code
_entity_poly.pdbx_strand_id
1 'polypeptide(L)'
;MTVAKRFILFLALYLLIAFIFNQLQDVNFLRKLGQITSWQVIMIFILLGELFGYLAYNAANYVQIKQRNFSRNRFMVGGNIFSLSLFLLIGILNTVSHYKESAHKKKFGNVEYNRGVMNSWVNPDESYIKIAFSKLESQFPDSNVLELNSFSVHKTDTLAGNPNDTIYTVWFTYLLENKQQDTFFSKINVFRLTPIIELFNIKTRDNPEFRKKQEESRKFQEETFRELRKAIRQLGDTIHKQSQIKDELR
;
A
#
# COMPACT_ATOMS: atom_id res chain seq x y z
N MET A 1 23.60 -42.52 22.08
CA MET A 1 22.30 -41.79 22.09
C MET A 1 21.21 -42.85 22.00
N THR A 2 20.42 -43.02 23.06
CA THR A 2 19.44 -44.11 23.19
C THR A 2 18.33 -43.99 22.14
N VAL A 3 17.74 -45.12 21.74
CA VAL A 3 16.64 -45.20 20.75
C VAL A 3 15.51 -44.21 21.10
N ALA A 4 15.20 -44.07 22.39
CA ALA A 4 14.23 -43.10 22.92
C ALA A 4 14.54 -41.64 22.52
N LYS A 5 15.81 -41.21 22.55
CA LYS A 5 16.18 -39.84 22.15
C LYS A 5 15.98 -39.59 20.65
N ARG A 6 16.18 -40.60 19.80
CA ARG A 6 15.91 -40.49 18.36
C ARG A 6 14.40 -40.44 18.09
N PHE A 7 13.63 -41.25 18.81
CA PHE A 7 12.17 -41.25 18.71
C PHE A 7 11.58 -39.89 19.12
N ILE A 8 12.02 -39.32 20.24
CA ILE A 8 11.56 -38.00 20.68
C ILE A 8 11.90 -36.90 19.66
N LEU A 9 13.09 -36.95 19.05
CA LEU A 9 13.51 -35.95 18.07
C LEU A 9 12.73 -36.07 16.74
N PHE A 10 12.46 -37.29 16.28
CA PHE A 10 11.60 -37.55 15.13
C PHE A 10 10.15 -37.14 15.41
N LEU A 11 9.63 -37.42 16.61
CA LEU A 11 8.29 -37.02 17.02
C LEU A 11 8.19 -35.49 17.08
N ALA A 12 9.18 -34.80 17.65
CA ALA A 12 9.23 -33.35 17.68
C ALA A 12 9.29 -32.74 16.27
N LEU A 13 10.09 -33.32 15.37
CA LEU A 13 10.17 -32.89 13.98
C LEU A 13 8.86 -33.12 13.22
N TYR A 14 8.22 -34.28 13.41
CA TYR A 14 6.92 -34.60 12.83
C TYR A 14 5.84 -33.64 13.33
N LEU A 15 5.78 -33.38 14.64
CA LEU A 15 4.85 -32.42 15.23
C LEU A 15 5.12 -30.99 14.74
N LEU A 16 6.39 -30.60 14.55
CA LEU A 16 6.76 -29.30 13.98
C LEU A 16 6.28 -29.18 12.51
N ILE A 17 6.51 -30.21 11.69
CA ILE A 17 6.08 -30.23 10.28
C ILE A 17 4.55 -30.23 10.20
N ALA A 18 3.88 -31.05 10.99
CA ALA A 18 2.41 -31.09 11.06
C ALA A 18 1.83 -29.76 11.55
N PHE A 19 2.48 -29.10 12.50
CA PHE A 19 2.11 -27.76 12.94
C PHE A 19 2.28 -26.73 11.82
N ILE A 20 3.42 -26.72 11.10
CA ILE A 20 3.64 -25.81 9.97
C ILE A 20 2.60 -26.02 8.87
N PHE A 21 2.30 -27.28 8.51
CA PHE A 21 1.27 -27.60 7.51
C PHE A 21 -0.14 -27.19 7.94
N ASN A 22 -0.49 -27.41 9.22
CA ASN A 22 -1.78 -27.01 9.75
C ASN A 22 -1.92 -25.47 9.81
N GLN A 23 -0.83 -24.75 10.11
CA GLN A 23 -0.84 -23.29 10.08
C GLN A 23 -0.91 -22.74 8.64
N LEU A 24 -0.26 -23.37 7.66
CA LEU A 24 -0.28 -22.97 6.24
C LEU A 24 -1.69 -23.02 5.60
N GLN A 25 -2.61 -23.82 6.16
CA GLN A 25 -3.99 -23.94 5.68
C GLN A 25 -4.95 -22.88 6.25
N ASP A 26 -4.51 -22.07 7.20
CA ASP A 26 -5.33 -21.01 7.81
C ASP A 26 -5.22 -19.70 7.00
N VAL A 27 -6.36 -19.08 6.67
CA VAL A 27 -6.44 -17.78 5.97
C VAL A 27 -5.73 -16.67 6.77
N ASN A 28 -5.53 -16.87 8.08
CA ASN A 28 -4.78 -15.97 8.96
C ASN A 28 -3.30 -16.35 9.14
N PHE A 29 -2.76 -17.28 8.35
CA PHE A 29 -1.38 -17.76 8.47
C PHE A 29 -0.36 -16.63 8.49
N LEU A 30 -0.49 -15.65 7.59
CA LEU A 30 0.41 -14.50 7.52
C LEU A 30 0.35 -13.64 8.79
N ARG A 31 -0.82 -13.51 9.41
CA ARG A 31 -1.01 -12.79 10.68
C ARG A 31 -0.41 -13.55 11.85
N LYS A 32 -0.49 -14.89 11.85
CA LYS A 32 0.13 -15.76 12.86
C LYS A 32 1.65 -15.86 12.69
N LEU A 33 2.17 -15.84 11.47
CA LEU A 33 3.61 -15.69 11.19
C LEU A 33 4.16 -14.38 11.77
N GLY A 34 3.38 -13.30 11.71
CA GLY A 34 3.72 -12.02 12.34
C GLY A 34 3.75 -12.05 13.88
N GLN A 35 3.20 -13.10 14.51
CA GLN A 35 3.24 -13.32 15.96
C GLN A 35 4.42 -14.20 16.40
N ILE A 36 5.17 -14.78 15.44
CA ILE A 36 6.37 -15.54 15.76
C ILE A 36 7.43 -14.55 16.24
N THR A 37 7.85 -14.72 17.49
CA THR A 37 8.90 -13.89 18.07
C THR A 37 10.25 -14.22 17.45
N SER A 38 11.17 -13.25 17.41
CA SER A 38 12.53 -13.44 16.88
C SER A 38 13.26 -14.64 17.49
N TRP A 39 13.02 -14.93 18.76
CA TRP A 39 13.57 -16.09 19.46
C TRP A 39 13.09 -17.43 18.89
N GLN A 40 11.80 -17.55 18.55
CA GLN A 40 11.24 -18.76 17.96
C GLN A 40 11.82 -19.04 16.57
N VAL A 41 12.07 -17.99 15.78
CA VAL A 41 12.74 -18.12 14.48
C VAL A 41 14.17 -18.64 14.64
N ILE A 42 14.94 -18.09 15.58
CA ILE A 42 16.31 -18.54 15.87
C ILE A 42 16.33 -20.03 16.26
N MET A 43 15.40 -20.45 17.12
CA MET A 43 15.28 -21.85 17.54
C MET A 43 14.96 -22.79 16.37
N ILE A 44 14.10 -22.38 15.43
CA ILE A 44 13.81 -23.16 14.22
C ILE A 44 15.09 -23.35 13.38
N PHE A 45 15.89 -22.31 13.20
CA PHE A 45 17.15 -22.41 12.44
C PHE A 45 18.20 -23.28 13.15
N ILE A 46 18.25 -23.28 14.48
CA ILE A 46 19.10 -24.21 15.24
C ILE A 46 18.64 -25.65 15.01
N LEU A 47 17.34 -25.94 15.11
CA LEU A 47 16.79 -27.28 14.88
C LEU A 47 17.01 -27.77 13.45
N LEU A 48 16.87 -26.88 12.46
CA LEU A 48 17.19 -27.18 11.06
C LEU A 48 18.69 -27.46 10.87
N GLY A 49 19.56 -26.70 11.55
CA GLY A 49 21.01 -26.93 11.54
C GLY A 49 21.37 -28.31 12.08
N GLU A 50 20.75 -28.72 13.18
CA GLU A 50 20.94 -30.05 13.76
C GLU A 50 20.46 -31.16 12.82
N LEU A 51 19.33 -30.95 12.14
CA LEU A 51 18.80 -31.87 11.15
C LEU A 51 19.75 -32.00 9.95
N PHE A 52 20.21 -30.88 9.38
CA PHE A 52 21.16 -30.87 8.26
C PHE A 52 22.49 -31.51 8.65
N GLY A 53 23.02 -31.20 9.83
CA GLY A 53 24.23 -31.83 10.36
C GLY A 53 24.07 -33.34 10.54
N TYR A 54 22.91 -33.80 11.01
CA TYR A 54 22.61 -35.22 11.15
C TYR A 54 22.50 -35.93 9.79
N LEU A 55 21.81 -35.33 8.82
CA LEU A 55 21.69 -35.86 7.45
C LEU A 55 23.05 -35.93 6.76
N ALA A 56 23.87 -34.88 6.88
CA ALA A 56 25.22 -34.83 6.32
C ALA A 56 26.14 -35.90 6.93
N TYR A 57 26.06 -36.11 8.25
CA TYR A 57 26.80 -37.18 8.93
C TYR A 57 26.40 -38.57 8.43
N ASN A 58 25.10 -38.84 8.30
CA ASN A 58 24.61 -40.14 7.83
C ASN A 58 24.99 -40.39 6.36
N ALA A 59 24.89 -39.36 5.51
CA ALA A 59 25.32 -39.45 4.11
C ALA A 59 26.83 -39.72 3.99
N ALA A 60 27.66 -39.02 4.77
CA ALA A 60 29.12 -39.22 4.79
C ALA A 60 29.51 -40.63 5.25
N ASN A 61 28.79 -41.20 6.22
CA ASN A 61 29.00 -42.59 6.66
C ASN A 61 28.52 -43.62 5.64
N TYR A 62 27.41 -43.35 4.96
CA TYR A 62 26.83 -44.25 3.95
C TYR A 62 27.76 -44.39 2.73
N VAL A 63 28.41 -43.29 2.31
CA VAL A 63 29.31 -43.24 1.14
C VAL A 63 30.70 -43.86 1.42
N GLN A 64 30.91 -44.54 2.56
CA GLN A 64 32.18 -45.18 2.93
C GLN A 64 33.39 -44.23 2.94
N ILE A 65 33.30 -43.06 3.58
CA ILE A 65 34.50 -42.38 4.10
C ILE A 65 35.01 -43.17 5.32
N LYS A 66 35.37 -44.44 5.13
CA LYS A 66 35.66 -45.44 6.17
C LYS A 66 37.05 -45.29 6.80
N GLN A 67 37.87 -44.33 6.35
CA GLN A 67 39.25 -44.18 6.83
C GLN A 67 39.44 -43.07 7.87
N ARG A 68 38.44 -42.24 8.15
CA ARG A 68 38.51 -41.25 9.24
C ARG A 68 37.24 -41.32 10.06
N ASN A 69 37.39 -41.63 11.35
CA ASN A 69 36.33 -41.49 12.35
C ASN A 69 35.96 -40.01 12.47
N PHE A 70 35.13 -39.50 11.57
CA PHE A 70 34.60 -38.16 11.69
C PHE A 70 33.61 -38.14 12.86
N SER A 71 33.87 -37.29 13.84
CA SER A 71 33.00 -37.19 14.99
C SER A 71 31.67 -36.58 14.58
N ARG A 72 30.57 -37.25 14.95
CA ARG A 72 29.20 -36.75 14.77
C ARG A 72 29.04 -35.31 15.23
N ASN A 73 29.71 -34.94 16.33
CA ASN A 73 29.69 -33.57 16.87
C ASN A 73 30.19 -32.53 15.86
N ARG A 74 31.21 -32.83 15.04
CA ARG A 74 31.70 -31.88 14.02
C ARG A 74 30.66 -31.60 12.94
N PHE A 75 29.91 -32.61 12.52
CA PHE A 75 28.83 -32.42 11.55
C PHE A 75 27.63 -31.67 12.14
N MET A 76 27.25 -31.94 13.39
CA MET A 76 26.18 -31.20 14.07
C MET A 76 26.57 -29.72 14.24
N VAL A 77 27.80 -29.45 14.70
CA VAL A 77 28.31 -28.08 14.83
C VAL A 77 28.39 -27.39 13.46
N GLY A 78 28.88 -28.07 12.43
CA GLY A 78 28.93 -27.53 11.06
C GLY A 78 27.54 -27.22 10.49
N GLY A 79 26.55 -28.08 10.73
CA GLY A 79 25.16 -27.85 10.35
C GLY A 79 24.55 -26.64 11.04
N ASN A 80 24.79 -26.46 12.34
CA ASN A 80 24.34 -25.29 13.10
C ASN A 80 25.03 -23.99 12.65
N ILE A 81 26.33 -24.02 12.37
CA ILE A 81 27.04 -22.86 11.83
C ILE A 81 26.43 -22.49 10.47
N PHE A 82 26.23 -23.46 9.58
CA PHE A 82 25.64 -23.24 8.28
C PHE A 82 24.22 -22.65 8.37
N SER A 83 23.35 -23.20 9.21
CA SER A 83 21.98 -22.70 9.35
C SER A 83 21.92 -21.30 9.95
N LEU A 84 22.78 -20.98 10.93
CA LEU A 84 22.89 -19.63 11.47
C LEU A 84 23.47 -18.64 10.45
N SER A 85 24.46 -19.03 9.65
CA SER A 85 24.95 -18.21 8.54
C SER A 85 23.87 -17.93 7.50
N LEU A 86 23.03 -18.91 7.17
CA LEU A 86 21.90 -18.74 6.27
C LEU A 86 20.85 -17.79 6.85
N PHE A 87 20.52 -17.92 8.14
CA PHE A 87 19.62 -17.00 8.83
C PHE A 87 20.13 -15.56 8.77
N LEU A 88 21.41 -15.35 9.07
CA LEU A 88 22.04 -14.02 9.00
C LEU A 88 22.01 -13.46 7.58
N LEU A 89 22.30 -14.28 6.57
CA LEU A 89 22.24 -13.87 5.17
C LEU A 89 20.83 -13.39 4.78
N ILE A 90 19.80 -14.15 5.15
CA ILE A 90 18.39 -13.76 4.90
C ILE A 90 18.06 -12.44 5.61
N GLY A 91 18.49 -12.29 6.87
CA GLY A 91 18.30 -11.05 7.63
C GLY A 91 18.97 -9.83 6.97
N ILE A 92 20.20 -9.99 6.49
CA ILE A 92 20.93 -8.95 5.75
C ILE A 92 20.20 -8.60 4.45
N LEU A 93 19.80 -9.60 3.66
CA LEU A 93 19.08 -9.37 2.39
C LEU A 93 17.75 -8.64 2.60
N ASN A 94 16.96 -9.02 3.61
CA ASN A 94 15.73 -8.33 3.98
C ASN A 94 15.99 -6.88 4.43
N THR A 95 17.03 -6.67 5.24
CA THR A 95 17.42 -5.33 5.69
C THR A 95 17.84 -4.44 4.53
N VAL A 96 18.64 -4.97 3.60
CA VAL A 96 19.05 -4.27 2.37
C VAL A 96 17.84 -3.98 1.48
N SER A 97 16.92 -4.93 1.35
CA SER A 97 15.68 -4.75 0.57
C SER A 97 14.82 -3.62 1.15
N HIS A 98 14.56 -3.64 2.46
CA HIS A 98 13.83 -2.56 3.13
C HIS A 98 14.54 -1.22 3.05
N TYR A 99 15.86 -1.20 3.15
CA TYR A 99 16.63 0.02 2.97
C TYR A 99 16.47 0.57 1.54
N LYS A 100 16.57 -0.28 0.51
CA LYS A 100 16.35 0.11 -0.88
C LYS A 100 14.93 0.62 -1.13
N GLU A 101 13.92 -0.06 -0.56
CA GLU A 101 12.52 0.34 -0.66
C GLU A 101 12.28 1.70 0.02
N SER A 102 12.86 1.90 1.21
CA SER A 102 12.78 3.18 1.93
C SER A 102 13.46 4.30 1.15
N ALA A 103 14.65 4.05 0.58
CA ALA A 103 15.34 5.01 -0.28
C ALA A 103 14.55 5.33 -1.55
N HIS A 104 13.92 4.32 -2.15
CA HIS A 104 13.05 4.50 -3.32
C HIS A 104 11.81 5.34 -2.99
N LYS A 105 11.10 5.02 -1.90
CA LYS A 105 9.94 5.78 -1.42
C LYS A 105 10.30 7.22 -1.10
N LYS A 106 11.46 7.46 -0.48
CA LYS A 106 11.95 8.83 -0.24
C LYS A 106 12.22 9.61 -1.52
N LYS A 107 12.65 8.93 -2.60
CA LYS A 107 13.02 9.59 -3.86
C LYS A 107 11.85 9.76 -4.83
N PHE A 108 10.87 8.86 -4.80
CA PHE A 108 9.82 8.78 -5.83
C PHE A 108 8.41 8.59 -5.28
N GLY A 109 8.23 8.47 -3.96
CA GLY A 109 6.97 8.09 -3.34
C GLY A 109 5.83 9.05 -3.69
N ASN A 110 6.08 10.35 -3.66
CA ASN A 110 5.06 11.34 -3.99
C ASN A 110 4.76 11.36 -5.49
N VAL A 111 5.77 11.19 -6.35
CA VAL A 111 5.59 11.09 -7.81
C VAL A 111 4.72 9.88 -8.17
N GLU A 112 5.01 8.72 -7.59
CA GLU A 112 4.24 7.49 -7.82
C GLU A 112 2.82 7.61 -7.29
N TYR A 113 2.65 8.15 -6.08
CA TYR A 113 1.36 8.42 -5.50
C TYR A 113 0.52 9.36 -6.38
N ASN A 114 1.08 10.51 -6.78
CA ASN A 114 0.39 11.49 -7.61
C ASN A 114 -0.01 10.93 -8.97
N ARG A 115 0.88 10.17 -9.63
CA ARG A 115 0.58 9.49 -10.89
C ARG A 115 -0.49 8.42 -10.71
N GLY A 116 -0.45 7.69 -9.60
CA GLY A 116 -1.50 6.75 -9.19
C GLY A 116 -2.86 7.43 -9.04
N VAL A 117 -2.90 8.58 -8.36
CA VAL A 117 -4.11 9.41 -8.22
C VAL A 117 -4.61 9.87 -9.59
N MET A 118 -3.74 10.44 -10.43
CA MET A 118 -4.11 10.90 -11.78
C MET A 118 -4.62 9.78 -12.68
N ASN A 119 -4.11 8.55 -12.51
CA ASN A 119 -4.57 7.41 -13.31
C ASN A 119 -5.87 6.79 -12.81
N SER A 120 -6.14 6.89 -11.51
CA SER A 120 -7.32 6.25 -10.90
C SER A 120 -8.52 7.19 -10.77
N TRP A 121 -8.30 8.49 -10.55
CA TRP A 121 -9.38 9.46 -10.29
C TRP A 121 -9.82 10.22 -11.54
N VAL A 122 -8.96 10.31 -12.57
CA VAL A 122 -9.24 11.09 -13.77
C VAL A 122 -9.65 10.15 -14.90
N ASN A 123 -10.86 10.35 -15.43
CA ASN A 123 -11.35 9.58 -16.57
C ASN A 123 -10.50 9.85 -17.82
N PRO A 124 -10.41 8.89 -18.76
CA PRO A 124 -9.69 9.09 -20.02
C PRO A 124 -10.11 10.36 -20.79
N ASP A 125 -11.39 10.72 -20.73
CA ASP A 125 -11.97 11.89 -21.40
C ASP A 125 -11.61 13.22 -20.72
N GLU A 126 -11.06 13.19 -19.51
CA GLU A 126 -10.69 14.36 -18.71
C GLU A 126 -9.18 14.65 -18.78
N SER A 127 -8.59 14.44 -19.96
CA SER A 127 -7.16 14.63 -20.22
C SER A 127 -6.63 16.02 -19.85
N TYR A 128 -7.48 17.05 -19.87
CA TYR A 128 -7.16 18.40 -19.41
C TYR A 128 -6.68 18.45 -17.95
N ILE A 129 -7.17 17.58 -17.07
CA ILE A 129 -6.74 17.51 -15.66
C ILE A 129 -5.29 17.03 -15.60
N LYS A 130 -4.96 15.99 -16.37
CA LYS A 130 -3.58 15.45 -16.45
C LYS A 130 -2.63 16.49 -17.02
N ILE A 131 -3.04 17.23 -18.05
CA ILE A 131 -2.26 18.31 -18.65
C ILE A 131 -2.02 19.44 -17.64
N ALA A 132 -3.05 19.85 -16.91
CA ALA A 132 -2.94 20.86 -15.86
C ALA A 132 -1.98 20.38 -14.76
N PHE A 133 -2.10 19.12 -14.34
CA PHE A 133 -1.24 18.53 -13.32
C PHE A 133 0.22 18.43 -13.76
N SER A 134 0.51 17.99 -14.99
CA SER A 134 1.87 17.97 -15.52
C SER A 134 2.48 19.38 -15.59
N LYS A 135 1.68 20.40 -15.89
CA LYS A 135 2.12 21.79 -15.85
C LYS A 135 2.45 22.27 -14.43
N LEU A 136 1.67 21.82 -13.43
CA LEU A 136 1.95 22.07 -12.02
C LEU A 136 3.27 21.39 -11.59
N GLU A 137 3.41 20.09 -11.86
CA GLU A 137 4.61 19.32 -11.51
C GLU A 137 5.86 19.94 -12.12
N SER A 138 5.78 20.47 -13.35
CA SER A 138 6.91 21.10 -14.03
C SER A 138 7.40 22.40 -13.39
N GLN A 139 6.66 22.98 -12.43
CA GLN A 139 7.11 24.17 -11.69
C GLN A 139 8.02 23.82 -10.51
N PHE A 140 8.06 22.56 -10.10
CA PHE A 140 8.91 22.10 -9.01
C PHE A 140 10.21 21.53 -9.60
N PRO A 141 11.39 21.99 -9.11
CA PRO A 141 12.68 21.42 -9.53
C PRO A 141 12.77 19.91 -9.25
N ASP A 142 12.12 19.47 -8.18
CA ASP A 142 11.93 18.07 -7.83
C ASP A 142 10.44 17.80 -7.66
N SER A 143 9.85 17.01 -8.54
CA SER A 143 8.42 16.67 -8.50
C SER A 143 8.04 15.87 -7.27
N ASN A 144 9.00 15.23 -6.60
CA ASN A 144 8.75 14.46 -5.38
C ASN A 144 8.48 15.35 -4.16
N VAL A 145 8.71 16.66 -4.24
CA VAL A 145 8.37 17.56 -3.12
C VAL A 145 6.87 17.83 -3.02
N LEU A 146 6.11 17.56 -4.08
CA LEU A 146 4.68 17.84 -4.17
C LEU A 146 3.87 16.58 -3.87
N GLU A 147 3.06 16.62 -2.82
CA GLU A 147 2.10 15.57 -2.48
C GLU A 147 0.69 16.08 -2.76
N LEU A 148 0.03 15.53 -3.78
CA LEU A 148 -1.30 15.95 -4.17
C LEU A 148 -2.33 15.54 -3.13
N ASN A 149 -3.13 16.50 -2.63
CA ASN A 149 -4.20 16.21 -1.70
C ASN A 149 -5.54 16.03 -2.43
N SER A 150 -5.94 17.04 -3.21
CA SER A 150 -7.18 17.00 -3.98
C SER A 150 -7.14 18.00 -5.14
N PHE A 151 -8.06 17.84 -6.10
CA PHE A 151 -8.29 18.82 -7.15
C PHE A 151 -9.78 19.08 -7.34
N SER A 152 -10.10 20.25 -7.86
CA SER A 152 -11.46 20.66 -8.25
C SER A 152 -11.43 21.28 -9.64
N VAL A 153 -12.50 21.09 -10.41
CA VAL A 153 -12.62 21.55 -11.78
C VAL A 153 -13.84 22.44 -11.92
N HIS A 154 -13.69 23.56 -12.61
CA HIS A 154 -14.79 24.40 -13.07
C HIS A 154 -14.66 24.57 -14.58
N LYS A 155 -15.80 24.46 -15.25
CA LYS A 155 -15.90 24.57 -16.70
C LYS A 155 -16.58 25.89 -17.03
N THR A 156 -15.95 26.67 -17.89
CA THR A 156 -16.52 27.89 -18.44
C THR A 156 -16.64 27.68 -19.95
N ASP A 157 -17.86 27.44 -20.43
CA ASP A 157 -18.12 27.30 -21.85
C ASP A 157 -18.04 28.67 -22.53
N THR A 158 -17.16 28.81 -23.53
CA THR A 158 -17.04 30.08 -24.27
C THR A 158 -17.94 30.12 -25.50
N LEU A 159 -18.35 28.96 -26.03
CA LEU A 159 -19.35 28.78 -27.09
C LEU A 159 -20.11 27.46 -26.86
N ALA A 160 -21.40 27.41 -27.18
CA ALA A 160 -22.29 26.30 -26.82
C ALA A 160 -21.77 24.93 -27.34
N GLY A 161 -21.33 24.06 -26.42
CA GLY A 161 -21.21 22.62 -26.62
C GLY A 161 -19.94 22.12 -27.34
N ASN A 162 -18.94 22.95 -27.61
CA ASN A 162 -17.68 22.48 -28.19
C ASN A 162 -16.58 22.34 -27.11
N PRO A 163 -16.09 21.11 -26.81
CA PRO A 163 -15.01 20.90 -25.83
C PRO A 163 -13.73 21.68 -26.14
N ASN A 164 -13.48 22.00 -27.41
CA ASN A 164 -12.31 22.77 -27.85
C ASN A 164 -12.44 24.29 -27.56
N ASP A 165 -13.64 24.75 -27.25
CA ASP A 165 -13.93 26.14 -26.88
C ASP A 165 -14.39 26.24 -25.41
N THR A 166 -14.11 25.21 -24.60
CA THR A 166 -14.32 25.24 -23.15
C THR A 166 -13.01 25.59 -22.46
N ILE A 167 -13.05 26.53 -21.52
CA ILE A 167 -11.95 26.79 -20.59
C ILE A 167 -12.18 25.93 -19.34
N TYR A 168 -11.20 25.09 -19.02
CA TYR A 168 -11.20 24.28 -17.81
C TYR A 168 -10.31 24.92 -16.77
N THR A 169 -10.87 25.43 -15.69
CA THR A 169 -10.10 25.89 -14.53
C THR A 169 -9.96 24.75 -13.55
N VAL A 170 -8.73 24.33 -13.29
CA VAL A 170 -8.39 23.27 -12.35
C VAL A 170 -7.67 23.89 -11.15
N TRP A 171 -8.23 23.70 -9.96
CA TRP A 171 -7.57 24.04 -8.71
C TRP A 171 -6.97 22.77 -8.11
N PHE A 172 -5.67 22.79 -7.86
CA PHE A 172 -4.98 21.73 -7.14
C PHE A 172 -4.68 22.18 -5.72
N THR A 173 -4.88 21.29 -4.76
CA THR A 173 -4.41 21.44 -3.39
C THR A 173 -3.38 20.36 -3.10
N TYR A 174 -2.29 20.75 -2.44
CA TYR A 174 -1.18 19.85 -2.19
C TYR A 174 -0.40 20.25 -0.94
N LEU A 175 0.34 19.30 -0.41
CA LEU A 175 1.33 19.49 0.64
C LEU A 175 2.72 19.55 0.00
N LEU A 176 3.64 20.23 0.67
CA LEU A 176 5.05 20.20 0.31
C LEU A 176 5.82 19.42 1.37
N GLU A 177 6.75 18.57 0.95
CA GLU A 177 7.53 17.68 1.85
C GLU A 177 8.15 18.43 3.04
N ASN A 178 8.66 19.64 2.80
CA ASN A 178 9.31 20.47 3.82
C ASN A 178 8.34 21.33 4.65
N LYS A 179 7.03 21.27 4.37
CA LYS A 179 5.98 22.11 4.99
C LYS A 179 4.67 21.33 5.18
N GLN A 180 4.76 20.12 5.72
CA GLN A 180 3.61 19.20 5.86
C GLN A 180 2.40 19.76 6.65
N GLN A 181 2.57 20.82 7.43
CA GLN A 181 1.47 21.47 8.16
C GLN A 181 0.72 22.53 7.35
N ASP A 182 1.30 23.02 6.26
CA ASP A 182 0.72 24.05 5.40
C ASP A 182 0.16 23.39 4.13
N THR A 183 -1.11 23.65 3.82
CA THR A 183 -1.69 23.29 2.52
C THR A 183 -1.52 24.44 1.55
N PHE A 184 -1.05 24.10 0.35
CA PHE A 184 -0.88 25.04 -0.75
C PHE A 184 -1.93 24.75 -1.82
N PHE A 185 -2.23 25.77 -2.62
CA PHE A 185 -3.04 25.59 -3.82
C PHE A 185 -2.42 26.30 -5.02
N SER A 186 -2.73 25.75 -6.19
CA SER A 186 -2.45 26.35 -7.48
C SER A 186 -3.69 26.31 -8.36
N LYS A 187 -3.86 27.34 -9.19
CA LYS A 187 -4.96 27.48 -10.15
C LYS A 187 -4.40 27.47 -11.56
N ILE A 188 -4.88 26.54 -12.37
CA ILE A 188 -4.40 26.33 -13.73
C ILE A 188 -5.59 26.32 -14.67
N ASN A 189 -5.56 27.17 -15.69
CA ASN A 189 -6.53 27.15 -16.76
C ASN A 189 -6.00 26.32 -17.92
N VAL A 190 -6.85 25.49 -18.50
CA VAL A 190 -6.57 24.74 -19.71
C VAL A 190 -7.54 25.18 -20.78
N PHE A 191 -6.99 25.75 -21.85
CA PHE A 191 -7.75 26.12 -23.05
C PHE A 191 -7.07 25.50 -24.27
N ARG A 192 -7.82 24.73 -25.07
CA ARG A 192 -7.28 24.02 -26.24
C ARG A 192 -6.00 23.23 -25.92
N LEU A 193 -6.05 22.45 -24.84
CA LEU A 193 -4.93 21.66 -24.32
C LEU A 193 -3.68 22.47 -23.93
N THR A 194 -3.79 23.80 -23.85
CA THR A 194 -2.70 24.68 -23.43
C THR A 194 -2.92 25.06 -21.97
N PRO A 195 -2.09 24.56 -21.03
CA PRO A 195 -2.21 24.89 -19.62
C PRO A 195 -1.47 26.20 -19.28
N ILE A 196 -2.16 27.12 -18.61
CA ILE A 196 -1.64 28.38 -18.10
C ILE A 196 -1.83 28.41 -16.60
N ILE A 197 -0.76 28.67 -15.86
CA ILE A 197 -0.81 28.82 -14.41
C ILE A 197 -1.22 30.26 -14.10
N GLU A 198 -2.36 30.42 -13.41
CA GLU A 198 -2.81 31.74 -12.95
C GLU A 198 -2.30 32.03 -11.53
N LEU A 199 -2.39 31.05 -10.65
CA LEU A 199 -1.92 31.14 -9.27
C LEU A 199 -1.04 29.94 -8.97
N PHE A 200 0.11 30.20 -8.36
CA PHE A 200 1.07 29.16 -8.02
C PHE A 200 1.45 29.22 -6.55
N ASN A 201 1.39 28.07 -5.89
CA ASN A 201 1.99 27.84 -4.57
C ASN A 201 1.55 28.83 -3.50
N ILE A 202 0.25 29.15 -3.48
CA ILE A 202 -0.34 30.06 -2.51
C ILE A 202 -0.83 29.26 -1.30
N LYS A 203 -0.58 29.74 -0.09
CA LYS A 203 -1.13 29.14 1.13
C LYS A 203 -2.66 29.23 1.11
N THR A 204 -3.34 28.11 1.37
CA THR A 204 -4.81 28.06 1.35
C THR A 204 -5.45 28.98 2.38
N ARG A 205 -4.81 29.13 3.56
CA ARG A 205 -5.31 29.96 4.67
C ARG A 205 -5.37 31.45 4.33
N ASP A 206 -4.41 31.93 3.53
CA ASP A 206 -4.21 33.35 3.30
C ASP A 206 -4.99 33.87 2.08
N ASN A 207 -5.60 32.96 1.30
CA ASN A 207 -6.22 33.32 0.03
C ASN A 207 -7.77 33.39 0.12
N PRO A 208 -8.38 34.55 -0.18
CA PRO A 208 -9.83 34.72 -0.16
C PRO A 208 -10.57 33.98 -1.28
N GLU A 209 -9.97 33.81 -2.48
CA GLU A 209 -10.57 33.08 -3.60
C GLU A 209 -10.73 31.58 -3.26
N PHE A 210 -9.70 30.99 -2.65
CA PHE A 210 -9.76 29.59 -2.19
C PHE A 210 -10.84 29.38 -1.12
N ARG A 211 -10.92 30.26 -0.11
CA ARG A 211 -11.95 30.19 0.93
C ARG A 211 -13.36 30.29 0.37
N LYS A 212 -13.58 31.21 -0.58
CA LYS A 212 -14.87 31.35 -1.27
C LYS A 212 -15.26 30.06 -2.00
N LYS A 213 -14.33 29.46 -2.75
CA LYS A 213 -14.57 28.19 -3.45
C LYS A 213 -14.81 27.01 -2.51
N GLN A 214 -14.10 26.95 -1.40
CA GLN A 214 -14.32 25.94 -0.37
C GLN A 214 -15.72 26.07 0.23
N GLU A 215 -16.18 27.29 0.48
CA GLU A 215 -17.52 27.54 1.01
C GLU A 215 -18.63 27.25 -0.02
N GLU A 216 -18.43 27.60 -1.29
CA GLU A 216 -19.32 27.20 -2.39
C GLU A 216 -19.46 25.68 -2.48
N SER A 217 -18.33 24.95 -2.43
CA SER A 217 -18.32 23.49 -2.45
C SER A 217 -19.05 22.88 -1.25
N ARG A 218 -18.83 23.44 -0.04
CA ARG A 218 -19.53 22.99 1.18
C ARG A 218 -21.03 23.19 1.08
N LYS A 219 -21.49 24.37 0.61
CA LYS A 219 -22.91 24.66 0.41
C LYS A 219 -23.53 23.68 -0.59
N PHE A 220 -22.86 23.43 -1.71
CA PHE A 220 -23.32 22.46 -2.70
C PHE A 220 -23.43 21.04 -2.14
N GLN A 221 -22.47 20.60 -1.32
CA GLN A 221 -22.53 19.30 -0.66
C GLN A 221 -23.69 19.21 0.34
N GLU A 222 -23.90 20.25 1.15
CA GLU A 222 -25.01 20.32 2.11
C GLU A 222 -26.37 20.28 1.40
N GLU A 223 -26.52 21.00 0.27
CA GLU A 223 -27.71 20.95 -0.57
C GLU A 223 -27.92 19.56 -1.18
N THR A 224 -26.86 18.95 -1.74
CA THR A 224 -26.92 17.60 -2.30
C THR A 224 -27.32 16.58 -1.24
N PHE A 225 -26.76 16.65 -0.03
CA PHE A 225 -27.14 15.77 1.09
C PHE A 225 -28.59 15.99 1.53
N ARG A 226 -29.06 17.24 1.51
CA ARG A 226 -30.46 17.56 1.84
C ARG A 226 -31.41 16.95 0.81
N GLU A 227 -31.11 17.08 -0.48
CA GLU A 227 -31.90 16.49 -1.56
C GLU A 227 -31.87 14.95 -1.53
N LEU A 228 -30.71 14.34 -1.27
CA LEU A 228 -30.59 12.90 -1.03
C LEU A 228 -31.46 12.42 0.13
N ARG A 229 -31.45 13.14 1.27
CA ARG A 229 -32.31 12.80 2.41
C ARG A 229 -33.80 12.90 2.06
N LYS A 230 -34.20 13.90 1.26
CA LYS A 230 -35.58 14.00 0.77
C LYS A 230 -35.94 12.82 -0.13
N ALA A 231 -35.08 12.47 -1.09
CA ALA A 231 -35.29 11.34 -1.99
C ALA A 231 -35.40 10.00 -1.22
N ILE A 232 -34.52 9.77 -0.23
CA ILE A 232 -34.57 8.57 0.62
C ILE A 232 -35.87 8.50 1.42
N ARG A 233 -36.33 9.62 2.01
CA ARG A 233 -37.62 9.69 2.71
C ARG A 233 -38.78 9.37 1.79
N GLN A 234 -38.81 9.98 0.60
CA GLN A 234 -39.85 9.71 -0.40
C GLN A 234 -39.87 8.24 -0.84
N LEU A 235 -38.71 7.60 -0.99
CA LEU A 235 -38.60 6.17 -1.26
C LEU A 235 -39.18 5.33 -0.12
N GLY A 236 -38.84 5.65 1.14
CA GLY A 236 -39.40 4.98 2.32
C GLY A 236 -40.92 5.11 2.41
N ASP A 237 -41.45 6.32 2.20
CA ASP A 237 -42.89 6.60 2.22
C ASP A 237 -43.63 5.84 1.10
N THR A 238 -42.99 5.70 -0.07
CA THR A 238 -43.56 4.96 -1.21
C THR A 238 -43.60 3.45 -0.93
N ILE A 239 -42.55 2.88 -0.33
CA ILE A 239 -42.50 1.48 0.08
C ILE A 239 -43.56 1.20 1.15
N HIS A 240 -43.73 2.10 2.11
CA HIS A 240 -44.71 1.93 3.18
C HIS A 240 -46.16 2.01 2.67
N LYS A 241 -46.44 2.91 1.72
CA LYS A 241 -47.74 2.95 1.03
C LYS A 241 -48.03 1.67 0.25
N GLN A 242 -47.04 1.09 -0.43
CA GLN A 242 -47.22 -0.17 -1.16
C GLN A 242 -47.49 -1.36 -0.23
N SER A 243 -46.92 -1.38 0.99
CA SER A 243 -47.23 -2.43 1.96
C SER A 243 -48.66 -2.32 2.48
N GLN A 244 -49.12 -1.11 2.81
CA GLN A 244 -50.48 -0.86 3.28
C GLN A 244 -51.54 -1.26 2.24
N ILE A 245 -51.33 -0.92 0.95
CA ILE A 245 -52.24 -1.34 -0.13
C ILE A 245 -52.28 -2.86 -0.28
N LYS A 246 -51.15 -3.56 -0.06
CA LYS A 246 -51.10 -5.03 -0.10
C LYS A 246 -51.84 -5.68 1.06
N ASP A 247 -51.82 -5.05 2.24
CA ASP A 247 -52.51 -5.54 3.43
C ASP A 247 -54.03 -5.29 3.34
N GLU A 248 -54.48 -4.23 2.66
CA GLU A 248 -55.90 -3.97 2.37
C GLU A 248 -56.50 -4.88 1.28
N LEU A 249 -55.66 -5.49 0.44
CA LEU A 249 -56.09 -6.39 -0.64
C LEU A 249 -56.14 -7.88 -0.22
N ARG A 250 -55.95 -8.19 1.07
CA ARG A 250 -56.05 -9.54 1.64
C ARG A 250 -57.24 -9.65 2.58
#